data_AF-A0A0D3AMA7-F1
#
_entry.id   AF-A0A0D3AMA7-F1
#
_cell.length_a   1.000
_cell.length_b   1.000
_cell.length_c   1.000
_cell.angle_alpha   90.00
_cell.angle_beta   90.00
_cell.angle_gamma   90.00
#
_symmetry.space_group_name_H-M   'P 1'
#
loop_
_entity.id
_entity.type
_entity.pdbx_description
1 polymer ?
#
loop_
_entity_poly.entity_id
_entity_poly.type
_entity_poly.pdbx_seq_one_letter_code
_entity_poly.pdbx_strand_id
1 'polypeptide(L)'
;MVQKFHAFMFPWFAFGHMIPYLHLANKLAEKGHRVTFLLPKKAQKQSEHHNLFSDNILFHLLTIPPVAGLPAGAETASDIPISLGNFLFAAMDLTRDQVTAAVHALRPDLILFDFAYWVPEMAREHRVKSVVYNGVSATTIAHNHVPGSELGVPPPGYPSAKVPYCLNGIQSTKMEEVRNGMAKDVLFRSSLKGYKSDKKIQELQDRRVTRSKR
;
A
#
# COMPACT_ATOMS: atom_id res chain seq x y z
N MET A 1 22.80 19.62 -11.19
CA MET A 1 22.89 18.30 -10.53
C MET A 1 21.52 17.93 -10.00
N VAL A 2 21.04 16.70 -10.27
CA VAL A 2 19.75 16.22 -9.71
C VAL A 2 19.91 16.08 -8.19
N GLN A 3 18.98 16.67 -7.42
CA GLN A 3 18.97 16.58 -5.96
C GLN A 3 18.86 15.10 -5.54
N LYS A 4 19.80 14.63 -4.71
CA LYS A 4 19.77 13.28 -4.14
C LYS A 4 18.86 13.25 -2.91
N PHE A 5 18.25 12.10 -2.68
CA PHE A 5 17.39 11.87 -1.53
C PHE A 5 17.61 10.44 -1.01
N HIS A 6 17.15 10.20 0.20
CA HIS A 6 17.12 8.91 0.87
C HIS A 6 15.68 8.43 1.00
N ALA A 7 15.35 7.31 0.36
CA ALA A 7 14.05 6.66 0.50
C ALA A 7 14.14 5.44 1.44
N PHE A 8 13.12 5.30 2.28
CA PHE A 8 12.80 4.03 2.91
C PHE A 8 11.79 3.26 2.07
N MET A 9 11.85 1.94 2.12
CA MET A 9 10.92 1.03 1.44
C MET A 9 10.45 -0.03 2.42
N PHE A 10 9.13 -0.05 2.69
CA PHE A 10 8.47 -0.97 3.61
C PHE A 10 7.30 -1.68 2.89
N PRO A 11 7.59 -2.66 2.02
CA PRO A 11 6.56 -3.45 1.34
C PRO A 11 5.94 -4.51 2.25
N TRP A 12 4.80 -5.06 1.84
CA TRP A 12 4.33 -6.36 2.31
C TRP A 12 5.40 -7.42 2.17
N PHE A 13 5.61 -8.27 3.18
CA PHE A 13 6.64 -9.34 3.16
C PHE A 13 6.22 -10.55 2.32
N ALA A 14 5.76 -10.30 1.11
CA ALA A 14 5.58 -11.26 0.04
C ALA A 14 6.49 -10.91 -1.13
N PHE A 15 7.10 -11.89 -1.78
CA PHE A 15 8.01 -11.64 -2.91
C PHE A 15 7.35 -10.92 -4.09
N GLY A 16 6.03 -11.13 -4.30
CA GLY A 16 5.25 -10.38 -5.29
C GLY A 16 5.20 -8.87 -5.03
N HIS A 17 5.44 -8.42 -3.81
CA HIS A 17 5.53 -7.00 -3.42
C HIS A 17 6.99 -6.54 -3.30
N MET A 18 7.84 -7.35 -2.66
CA MET A 18 9.25 -7.01 -2.44
C MET A 18 10.04 -6.86 -3.75
N ILE A 19 9.82 -7.72 -4.76
CA ILE A 19 10.57 -7.67 -6.03
C ILE A 19 10.28 -6.37 -6.81
N PRO A 20 9.01 -5.95 -7.02
CA PRO A 20 8.71 -4.64 -7.62
C PRO A 20 9.30 -3.46 -6.85
N TYR A 21 9.36 -3.53 -5.52
CA TYR A 21 10.04 -2.53 -4.71
C TYR A 21 11.55 -2.52 -4.97
N LEU A 22 12.21 -3.68 -5.10
CA LEU A 22 13.63 -3.76 -5.43
C LEU A 22 13.93 -3.24 -6.84
N HIS A 23 13.05 -3.51 -7.82
CA HIS A 23 13.17 -2.91 -9.15
C HIS A 23 13.11 -1.38 -9.10
N LEU A 24 12.20 -0.82 -8.30
CA LEU A 24 12.15 0.61 -8.07
C LEU A 24 13.41 1.11 -7.33
N ALA A 25 13.88 0.39 -6.32
CA ALA A 25 15.09 0.71 -5.58
C ALA A 25 16.31 0.81 -6.51
N ASN A 26 16.49 -0.17 -7.40
CA ASN A 26 17.54 -0.16 -8.41
C ASN A 26 17.44 1.05 -9.33
N LYS A 27 16.23 1.42 -9.77
CA LYS A 27 16.03 2.61 -10.62
C LYS A 27 16.30 3.93 -9.89
N LEU A 28 16.07 3.99 -8.59
CA LEU A 28 16.45 5.13 -7.76
C LEU A 28 17.96 5.18 -7.53
N ALA A 29 18.58 4.04 -7.25
CA ALA A 29 20.01 3.90 -7.02
C ALA A 29 20.85 4.18 -8.28
N GLU A 30 20.38 3.76 -9.47
CA GLU A 30 20.96 4.10 -10.78
C GLU A 30 21.06 5.63 -10.96
N LYS A 31 20.11 6.38 -10.40
CA LYS A 31 20.11 7.85 -10.39
C LYS A 31 20.88 8.43 -9.21
N GLY A 32 21.59 7.63 -8.42
CA GLY A 32 22.40 8.02 -7.25
C GLY A 32 21.59 8.36 -6.00
N HIS A 33 20.31 8.00 -5.92
CA HIS A 33 19.56 8.10 -4.68
C HIS A 33 19.97 6.98 -3.71
N ARG A 34 19.73 7.17 -2.42
CA ARG A 34 19.96 6.14 -1.40
C ARG A 34 18.63 5.48 -1.06
N VAL A 35 18.64 4.18 -0.85
CA VAL A 35 17.47 3.40 -0.45
C VAL A 35 17.83 2.57 0.77
N THR A 36 16.99 2.63 1.80
CA THR A 36 16.97 1.64 2.86
C THR A 36 15.75 0.76 2.69
N PHE A 37 16.00 -0.50 2.36
CA PHE A 37 14.97 -1.51 2.18
C PHE A 37 14.73 -2.22 3.50
N LEU A 38 13.52 -2.10 4.03
CA LEU A 38 13.11 -2.71 5.30
C LEU A 38 12.51 -4.09 5.00
N LEU A 39 13.12 -5.13 5.53
CA LEU A 39 12.72 -6.51 5.28
C LEU A 39 13.11 -7.44 6.42
N PRO A 40 12.45 -8.60 6.58
CA PRO A 40 12.85 -9.58 7.57
C PRO A 40 14.14 -10.31 7.18
N LYS A 41 14.82 -10.89 8.17
CA LYS A 41 16.11 -11.56 8.00
C LYS A 41 16.06 -12.69 6.97
N LYS A 42 15.00 -13.49 6.96
CA LYS A 42 14.83 -14.61 6.02
C LYS A 42 14.68 -14.15 4.58
N ALA A 43 14.05 -12.99 4.35
CA ALA A 43 13.89 -12.42 3.02
C ALA A 43 15.18 -11.83 2.44
N GLN A 44 16.16 -11.48 3.30
CA GLN A 44 17.42 -10.87 2.88
C GLN A 44 18.14 -11.70 1.83
N LYS A 45 18.46 -12.97 2.15
CA LYS A 45 19.21 -13.87 1.27
C LYS A 45 18.52 -14.08 -0.08
N GLN A 46 17.20 -14.12 -0.08
CA GLN A 46 16.40 -14.27 -1.30
C GLN A 46 16.29 -12.97 -2.11
N SER A 47 16.54 -11.83 -1.48
CA SER A 47 16.46 -10.50 -2.12
C SER A 47 17.82 -9.97 -2.57
N GLU A 48 18.93 -10.47 -2.03
CA GLU A 48 20.29 -9.98 -2.29
C GLU A 48 20.66 -9.94 -3.77
N HIS A 49 20.35 -10.99 -4.53
CA HIS A 49 20.66 -11.05 -5.96
C HIS A 49 19.84 -10.07 -6.82
N HIS A 50 18.77 -9.49 -6.26
CA HIS A 50 18.00 -8.43 -6.91
C HIS A 50 18.54 -7.03 -6.61
N ASN A 51 19.46 -6.87 -5.66
CA ASN A 51 20.12 -5.60 -5.37
C ASN A 51 21.30 -5.41 -6.34
N LEU A 52 21.16 -4.44 -7.25
CA LEU A 52 22.18 -4.16 -8.26
C LEU A 52 23.13 -3.02 -7.85
N PHE A 53 22.87 -2.37 -6.71
CA PHE A 53 23.58 -1.18 -6.27
C PHE A 53 23.82 -1.22 -4.75
N SER A 54 24.67 -2.13 -4.29
CA SER A 54 24.93 -2.38 -2.85
C SER A 54 25.41 -1.14 -2.07
N ASP A 55 26.08 -0.19 -2.73
CA ASP A 55 26.53 1.06 -2.10
C ASP A 55 25.39 2.06 -1.84
N ASN A 56 24.30 1.91 -2.59
CA ASN A 56 23.14 2.81 -2.56
C ASN A 56 21.90 2.18 -1.92
N ILE A 57 21.80 0.85 -1.93
CA ILE A 57 20.67 0.09 -1.40
C ILE A 57 21.14 -0.70 -0.19
N LEU A 58 20.73 -0.24 1.00
CA LEU A 58 20.98 -0.89 2.26
C LEU A 58 19.77 -1.74 2.66
N PHE A 59 20.02 -3.00 2.98
CA PHE A 59 19.03 -3.88 3.62
C PHE A 59 19.05 -3.67 5.13
N HIS A 60 17.92 -3.21 5.68
CA HIS A 60 17.73 -3.00 7.11
C HIS A 60 16.79 -4.07 7.65
N LEU A 61 17.34 -4.91 8.51
CA LEU A 61 16.66 -6.11 8.98
C LEU A 61 15.65 -5.79 10.08
N LEU A 62 14.44 -6.29 9.91
CA LEU A 62 13.39 -6.23 10.91
C LEU A 62 13.22 -7.61 11.56
N THR A 63 13.00 -7.61 12.87
CA THR A 63 12.64 -8.81 13.61
C THR A 63 11.12 -8.91 13.66
N ILE A 64 10.54 -9.98 13.11
CA ILE A 64 9.09 -10.21 13.14
C ILE A 64 8.69 -10.71 14.52
N PRO A 65 7.89 -9.95 15.29
CA PRO A 65 7.47 -10.37 16.62
C PRO A 65 6.55 -11.60 16.53
N PRO A 66 6.61 -12.52 17.52
CA PRO A 66 5.70 -13.65 17.57
C PRO A 66 4.27 -13.17 17.82
N VAL A 67 3.32 -13.75 17.07
CA VAL A 67 1.87 -13.47 17.21
C VAL A 67 1.13 -14.79 17.32
N ALA A 68 0.18 -14.87 18.26
CA ALA A 68 -0.68 -16.06 18.40
C ALA A 68 -1.44 -16.33 17.09
N GLY A 69 -1.33 -17.56 16.57
CA GLY A 69 -1.90 -17.95 15.27
C GLY A 69 -0.91 -17.90 14.09
N LEU A 70 0.26 -17.28 14.26
CA LEU A 70 1.34 -17.34 13.29
C LEU A 70 2.31 -18.49 13.64
N PRO A 71 2.73 -19.34 12.67
CA PRO A 71 3.72 -20.38 12.92
C PRO A 71 5.05 -19.78 13.43
N ALA A 72 5.72 -20.49 14.34
CA ALA A 72 7.01 -20.05 14.87
C ALA A 72 8.05 -19.91 13.74
N GLY A 73 8.72 -18.75 13.69
CA GLY A 73 9.73 -18.45 12.66
C GLY A 73 9.17 -18.10 11.28
N ALA A 74 7.85 -17.91 11.15
CA ALA A 74 7.28 -17.33 9.94
C ALA A 74 7.60 -15.83 9.87
N GLU A 75 8.26 -15.42 8.80
CA GLU A 75 8.67 -14.03 8.59
C GLU A 75 8.09 -13.43 7.30
N THR A 76 7.71 -14.29 6.35
CA THR A 76 7.24 -13.91 5.03
C THR A 76 5.92 -14.62 4.69
N ALA A 77 5.18 -14.09 3.72
CA ALA A 77 3.96 -14.71 3.22
C ALA A 77 4.21 -16.10 2.59
N SER A 78 5.45 -16.42 2.22
CA SER A 78 5.83 -17.75 1.72
C SER A 78 5.94 -18.80 2.83
N ASP A 79 5.97 -18.39 4.10
CA ASP A 79 6.05 -19.29 5.26
C ASP A 79 4.69 -19.80 5.74
N ILE A 80 3.59 -19.28 5.17
CA ILE A 80 2.25 -19.48 5.69
C ILE A 80 1.22 -19.75 4.58
N PRO A 81 0.15 -20.51 4.86
CA PRO A 81 -1.03 -20.52 4.01
C PRO A 81 -1.67 -19.14 3.93
N ILE A 82 -2.33 -18.84 2.80
CA ILE A 82 -2.97 -17.54 2.57
C ILE A 82 -4.00 -17.16 3.65
N SER A 83 -4.64 -18.15 4.27
CA SER A 83 -5.60 -17.98 5.36
C SER A 83 -4.99 -17.35 6.62
N LEU A 84 -3.67 -17.41 6.79
CA LEU A 84 -2.96 -16.83 7.93
C LEU A 84 -2.40 -15.43 7.64
N GLY A 85 -2.67 -14.85 6.47
CA GLY A 85 -2.13 -13.55 6.07
C GLY A 85 -2.39 -12.43 7.09
N ASN A 86 -3.57 -12.43 7.74
CA ASN A 86 -3.91 -11.44 8.77
C ASN A 86 -3.01 -11.50 10.00
N PHE A 87 -2.53 -12.69 10.39
CA PHE A 87 -1.60 -12.82 11.52
C PHE A 87 -0.23 -12.25 11.15
N LEU A 88 0.19 -12.41 9.90
CA LEU A 88 1.43 -11.80 9.40
C LEU A 88 1.28 -10.27 9.28
N PHE A 89 0.13 -9.75 8.85
CA PHE A 89 -0.15 -8.30 8.92
C PHE A 89 -0.02 -7.76 10.34
N ALA A 90 -0.65 -8.43 11.31
CA ALA A 90 -0.55 -8.04 12.71
C ALA A 90 0.90 -8.08 13.22
N ALA A 91 1.68 -9.10 12.85
CA ALA A 91 3.10 -9.19 13.20
C ALA A 91 3.93 -8.06 12.56
N MET A 92 3.63 -7.70 11.31
CA MET A 92 4.26 -6.57 10.64
C MET A 92 3.93 -5.24 11.30
N ASP A 93 2.69 -5.03 11.74
CA ASP A 93 2.30 -3.80 12.45
C ASP A 93 3.07 -3.62 13.77
N LEU A 94 3.41 -4.72 14.46
CA LEU A 94 4.25 -4.70 15.66
C LEU A 94 5.72 -4.32 15.37
N THR A 95 6.12 -4.16 14.10
CA THR A 95 7.44 -3.62 13.75
C THR A 95 7.50 -2.09 13.75
N ARG A 96 6.37 -1.40 14.03
CA ARG A 96 6.28 0.07 14.06
C ARG A 96 7.44 0.72 14.82
N ASP A 97 7.76 0.24 16.02
CA ASP A 97 8.82 0.85 16.85
C ASP A 97 10.21 0.68 16.24
N GLN A 98 10.49 -0.48 15.62
CA GLN A 98 11.75 -0.72 14.91
C GLN A 98 11.88 0.21 13.71
N VAL A 99 10.82 0.35 12.91
CA VAL A 99 10.80 1.25 11.75
C VAL A 99 10.91 2.71 12.20
N THR A 100 10.24 3.10 13.28
CA THR A 100 10.31 4.45 13.86
C THR A 100 11.73 4.77 14.33
N ALA A 101 12.37 3.84 15.03
CA ALA A 101 13.76 3.99 15.46
C ALA A 101 14.71 4.13 14.26
N ALA A 102 14.51 3.35 13.20
CA ALA A 102 15.29 3.46 11.96
C ALA A 102 15.08 4.80 11.25
N VAL A 103 13.83 5.28 11.18
CA VAL A 103 13.48 6.60 10.62
C VAL A 103 14.14 7.72 11.43
N HIS A 104 14.10 7.65 12.76
CA HIS A 104 14.75 8.63 13.62
C HIS A 104 16.28 8.64 13.42
N ALA A 105 16.90 7.47 13.33
CA ALA A 105 18.35 7.35 13.20
C ALA A 105 18.86 7.77 11.81
N LEU A 106 18.18 7.36 10.75
CA LEU A 106 18.65 7.54 9.37
C LEU A 106 18.06 8.76 8.67
N ARG A 107 16.95 9.33 9.18
CA ARG A 107 16.28 10.54 8.69
C ARG A 107 16.03 10.53 7.17
N PRO A 108 15.28 9.56 6.64
CA PRO A 108 14.96 9.51 5.22
C PRO A 108 14.10 10.72 4.80
N ASP A 109 14.18 11.09 3.52
CA ASP A 109 13.33 12.14 2.93
C ASP A 109 11.90 11.65 2.67
N LEU A 110 11.75 10.36 2.38
CA LEU A 110 10.46 9.72 2.14
C LEU A 110 10.44 8.23 2.49
N ILE A 111 9.25 7.68 2.73
CA ILE A 111 9.00 6.25 2.91
C ILE A 111 7.93 5.79 1.92
N LEU A 112 8.25 4.74 1.14
CA LEU A 112 7.29 4.02 0.29
C LEU A 112 6.76 2.80 1.04
N PHE A 113 5.44 2.60 1.01
CA PHE A 113 4.76 1.48 1.70
C PHE A 113 3.46 1.08 0.97
N ASP A 114 2.89 -0.10 1.25
CA ASP A 114 1.65 -0.57 0.61
C ASP A 114 0.44 -0.72 1.57
N PHE A 115 0.55 -1.51 2.63
CA PHE A 115 -0.59 -1.85 3.51
C PHE A 115 -0.45 -1.33 4.95
N ALA A 116 0.73 -0.89 5.35
CA ALA A 116 1.01 -0.47 6.71
C ALA A 116 0.34 0.88 7.05
N TYR A 117 -0.86 0.81 7.60
CA TYR A 117 -1.72 1.97 7.83
C TYR A 117 -1.13 3.01 8.80
N TRP A 118 -0.20 2.59 9.67
CA TRP A 118 0.44 3.44 10.67
C TRP A 118 1.61 4.26 10.09
N VAL A 119 2.08 3.94 8.87
CA VAL A 119 3.23 4.62 8.26
C VAL A 119 2.98 6.11 8.02
N PRO A 120 1.84 6.58 7.48
CA PRO A 120 1.57 8.01 7.32
C PRO A 120 1.58 8.80 8.63
N GLU A 121 0.99 8.25 9.69
CA GLU A 121 0.95 8.86 11.03
C GLU A 121 2.38 9.03 11.57
N MET A 122 3.15 7.94 11.61
CA MET A 122 4.54 7.94 12.06
C MET A 122 5.42 8.87 11.20
N ALA A 123 5.29 8.81 9.87
CA ALA A 123 6.08 9.64 8.98
C ALA A 123 5.82 11.13 9.20
N ARG A 124 4.57 11.52 9.47
CA ARG A 124 4.19 12.90 9.79
C ARG A 124 4.86 13.38 11.08
N GLU A 125 4.91 12.55 12.12
CA GLU A 125 5.58 12.88 13.40
C GLU A 125 7.07 13.17 13.20
N HIS A 126 7.71 12.45 12.27
CA HIS A 126 9.13 12.61 11.94
C HIS A 126 9.41 13.54 10.74
N ARG A 127 8.38 14.22 10.21
CA ARG A 127 8.47 15.12 9.03
C ARG A 127 9.01 14.44 7.77
N VAL A 128 8.75 13.14 7.62
CA VAL A 128 9.08 12.32 6.44
C VAL A 128 7.87 12.28 5.50
N LYS A 129 8.10 12.31 4.19
CA LYS A 129 7.02 12.15 3.20
C LYS A 129 6.62 10.68 3.09
N SER A 130 5.36 10.34 3.28
CA SER A 130 4.86 8.98 3.04
C SER A 130 4.23 8.85 1.65
N VAL A 131 4.55 7.78 0.91
CA VAL A 131 4.02 7.49 -0.42
C VAL A 131 3.48 6.06 -0.45
N VAL A 132 2.22 5.90 -0.83
CA VAL A 132 1.66 4.57 -1.10
C VAL A 132 2.19 4.08 -2.45
N TYR A 133 2.94 2.98 -2.44
CA TYR A 133 3.36 2.27 -3.65
C TYR A 133 2.85 0.83 -3.58
N ASN A 134 1.82 0.54 -4.36
CA ASN A 134 1.20 -0.77 -4.37
C ASN A 134 1.45 -1.45 -5.72
N GLY A 135 1.97 -2.69 -5.69
CA GLY A 135 2.20 -3.50 -6.88
C GLY A 135 0.93 -4.09 -7.50
N VAL A 136 -0.23 -3.91 -6.86
CA VAL A 136 -1.53 -4.40 -7.39
C VAL A 136 -2.20 -3.38 -8.30
N SER A 137 -3.06 -3.87 -9.21
CA SER A 137 -3.75 -3.00 -10.17
C SER A 137 -4.71 -2.02 -9.47
N ALA A 138 -4.89 -0.83 -10.04
CA ALA A 138 -5.85 0.17 -9.54
C ALA A 138 -7.28 -0.41 -9.47
N THR A 139 -7.65 -1.28 -10.41
CA THR A 139 -8.94 -1.99 -10.41
C THR A 139 -9.08 -2.88 -9.18
N THR A 140 -8.04 -3.65 -8.83
CA THR A 140 -8.04 -4.49 -7.62
C THR A 140 -8.15 -3.66 -6.36
N ILE A 141 -7.42 -2.55 -6.28
CA ILE A 141 -7.51 -1.61 -5.14
C ILE A 141 -8.93 -1.08 -5.02
N ALA A 142 -9.52 -0.61 -6.12
CA ALA A 142 -10.89 -0.09 -6.14
C ALA A 142 -11.90 -1.14 -5.68
N HIS A 143 -11.82 -2.38 -6.14
CA HIS A 143 -12.71 -3.46 -5.69
C HIS A 143 -12.60 -3.75 -4.19
N ASN A 144 -11.40 -3.66 -3.61
CA ASN A 144 -11.20 -3.90 -2.18
C ASN A 144 -11.64 -2.71 -1.30
N HIS A 145 -11.61 -1.49 -1.83
CA HIS A 145 -11.92 -0.25 -1.08
C HIS A 145 -13.37 0.20 -1.23
N VAL A 146 -14.01 -0.09 -2.35
CA VAL A 146 -15.44 0.18 -2.53
C VAL A 146 -16.18 -0.76 -1.57
N PRO A 147 -16.91 -0.23 -0.57
CA PRO A 147 -17.83 -1.06 0.19
C PRO A 147 -18.73 -1.74 -0.83
N GLY A 148 -18.85 -3.07 -0.77
CA GLY A 148 -19.81 -3.77 -1.62
C GLY A 148 -21.16 -3.11 -1.38
N SER A 149 -21.63 -2.28 -2.32
CA SER A 149 -22.99 -1.79 -2.26
C SER A 149 -23.84 -3.01 -2.54
N GLU A 150 -24.80 -3.32 -1.67
CA GLU A 150 -25.87 -4.23 -2.06
C GLU A 150 -26.40 -3.74 -3.40
N LEU A 151 -26.22 -4.55 -4.45
CA LEU A 151 -26.90 -4.32 -5.71
C LEU A 151 -28.37 -4.46 -5.37
N GLY A 152 -29.10 -3.34 -5.24
CA GLY A 152 -30.47 -3.33 -4.73
C GLY A 152 -31.30 -4.52 -5.27
N VAL A 153 -31.65 -4.49 -6.56
CA VAL A 153 -32.08 -5.69 -7.28
C VAL A 153 -30.96 -6.06 -8.25
N PRO A 154 -30.27 -7.20 -8.07
CA PRO A 154 -29.28 -7.63 -9.03
C PRO A 154 -29.95 -7.88 -10.38
N PRO A 155 -29.32 -7.50 -11.51
CA PRO A 155 -29.86 -7.83 -12.82
C PRO A 155 -30.07 -9.36 -12.94
N PRO A 156 -31.10 -9.81 -13.67
CA PRO A 156 -31.36 -11.23 -13.84
C PRO A 156 -30.10 -11.97 -14.32
N GLY A 157 -29.66 -12.97 -13.55
CA GLY A 157 -28.45 -13.75 -13.86
C GLY A 157 -27.16 -13.28 -13.17
N TYR A 158 -27.22 -12.32 -12.23
CA TYR A 158 -26.08 -11.92 -11.40
C TYR A 158 -26.19 -12.44 -9.95
N PRO A 159 -25.08 -12.91 -9.34
CA PRO A 159 -23.81 -13.22 -10.00
C PRO A 159 -23.95 -14.43 -10.92
N SER A 160 -23.15 -14.46 -11.99
CA SER A 160 -23.14 -15.58 -12.94
C SER A 160 -22.79 -16.88 -12.23
N ALA A 161 -23.58 -17.94 -12.42
CA ALA A 161 -23.27 -19.28 -11.90
C ALA A 161 -21.94 -19.86 -12.41
N LYS A 162 -21.35 -19.25 -13.46
CA LYS A 162 -20.03 -19.61 -14.00
C LYS A 162 -18.88 -18.89 -13.30
N VAL A 163 -19.17 -17.89 -12.47
CA VAL A 163 -18.17 -17.11 -11.73
C VAL A 163 -18.36 -17.40 -10.24
N PRO A 164 -17.57 -18.32 -9.64
CA PRO A 164 -17.59 -18.50 -8.19
C PRO A 164 -17.08 -17.20 -7.54
N TYR A 165 -18.00 -16.32 -7.17
CA TYR A 165 -17.72 -15.20 -6.28
C TYR A 165 -17.58 -15.74 -4.86
N CYS A 166 -16.36 -15.72 -4.33
CA CYS A 166 -16.14 -16.03 -2.92
C CYS A 166 -16.51 -14.80 -2.09
N LEU A 167 -17.81 -14.61 -1.85
CA LEU A 167 -18.35 -13.69 -0.84
C LEU A 167 -18.30 -14.36 0.53
N ASN A 168 -17.10 -14.73 1.01
CA ASN A 168 -16.93 -15.10 2.41
C ASN A 168 -15.82 -14.26 3.00
N GLY A 169 -16.24 -13.38 3.90
CA GLY A 169 -15.43 -12.35 4.51
C GLY A 169 -14.36 -12.95 5.41
N ILE A 170 -13.15 -12.44 5.21
CA ILE A 170 -12.22 -12.28 6.31
C ILE A 170 -12.48 -10.87 6.88
N GLN A 171 -13.63 -10.69 7.53
CA GLN A 171 -13.88 -9.53 8.37
C GLN A 171 -13.07 -9.73 9.66
N SER A 172 -11.79 -9.34 9.62
CA SER A 172 -11.13 -8.92 10.86
C SER A 172 -11.66 -7.53 11.16
N THR A 173 -12.40 -7.38 12.24
CA THR A 173 -13.04 -6.12 12.68
C THR A 173 -12.06 -4.95 12.79
N LYS A 174 -10.76 -5.22 12.98
CA LYS A 174 -9.70 -4.20 12.94
C LYS A 174 -9.40 -3.70 11.53
N MET A 175 -9.51 -4.55 10.50
CA MET A 175 -9.22 -4.17 9.13
C MET A 175 -10.33 -3.29 8.52
N GLU A 176 -11.55 -3.37 9.05
CA GLU A 176 -12.67 -2.50 8.66
C GLU A 176 -12.53 -1.08 9.23
N GLU A 177 -12.03 -0.93 10.46
CA GLU A 177 -11.65 0.36 11.03
C GLU A 177 -10.44 0.96 10.29
N VAL A 178 -9.44 0.15 9.95
CA VAL A 178 -8.28 0.55 9.13
C VAL A 178 -8.69 0.91 7.70
N ARG A 179 -9.64 0.17 7.09
CA ARG A 179 -10.24 0.47 5.78
C ARG A 179 -11.00 1.79 5.81
N ASN A 180 -11.78 2.03 6.86
CA ASN A 180 -12.51 3.28 7.06
C ASN A 180 -11.58 4.45 7.40
N GLY A 181 -10.42 4.20 8.01
CA GLY A 181 -9.37 5.20 8.26
C GLY A 181 -8.61 5.57 6.98
N MET A 182 -8.13 4.58 6.22
CA MET A 182 -7.45 4.81 4.94
C MET A 182 -8.37 5.46 3.90
N ALA A 183 -9.66 5.10 3.84
CA ALA A 183 -10.61 5.76 2.95
C ALA A 183 -10.80 7.25 3.28
N LYS A 184 -10.67 7.66 4.55
CA LYS A 184 -10.76 9.07 4.98
C LYS A 184 -9.48 9.85 4.67
N ASP A 185 -8.31 9.22 4.82
CA ASP A 185 -7.02 9.88 4.58
C ASP A 185 -6.61 9.91 3.11
N VAL A 186 -6.98 8.91 2.31
CA VAL A 186 -6.76 8.90 0.85
C VAL A 186 -7.66 9.92 0.14
N LEU A 187 -8.79 10.32 0.74
CA LEU A 187 -9.69 11.33 0.17
C LEU A 187 -9.37 12.77 0.56
N PHE A 188 -8.42 13.05 1.48
CA PHE A 188 -8.19 14.42 1.95
C PHE A 188 -6.72 14.86 1.92
N ARG A 189 -6.25 15.19 0.71
CA ARG A 189 -5.45 16.40 0.36
C ARG A 189 -4.97 16.35 -1.10
N SER A 190 -5.91 16.26 -2.05
CA SER A 190 -5.69 16.87 -3.36
C SER A 190 -5.78 18.39 -3.19
N SER A 191 -4.67 19.01 -2.80
CA SER A 191 -4.49 20.46 -2.88
C SER A 191 -4.40 20.88 -4.36
N LEU A 192 -5.53 20.81 -5.07
CA LEU A 192 -5.80 21.62 -6.24
C LEU A 192 -6.46 22.92 -5.74
N LYS A 193 -5.64 23.81 -5.17
CA LYS A 193 -5.97 25.23 -5.19
C LYS A 193 -5.97 25.66 -6.65
N GLY A 194 -7.15 25.92 -7.20
CA GLY A 194 -7.30 26.70 -8.42
C GLY A 194 -7.79 25.93 -9.64
N TYR A 195 -9.06 25.54 -9.65
CA TYR A 195 -9.83 25.56 -10.91
C TYR A 195 -11.29 25.86 -10.60
N LYS A 196 -11.69 27.13 -10.78
CA LYS A 196 -13.10 27.53 -10.82
C LYS A 196 -13.70 26.98 -12.11
N SER A 197 -14.60 26.02 -12.02
CA SER A 197 -15.44 25.65 -13.17
C SER A 197 -16.83 25.16 -12.76
N ASP A 198 -17.52 25.90 -11.89
CA ASP A 198 -18.92 25.61 -11.49
C ASP A 198 -19.99 26.35 -12.33
N LYS A 199 -19.66 26.86 -13.52
CA LYS A 199 -20.67 27.47 -14.41
C LYS A 199 -20.75 26.88 -15.81
N LYS A 200 -19.76 26.09 -16.24
CA LYS A 200 -19.71 25.59 -17.64
C LYS A 200 -20.28 24.19 -17.82
N ILE A 201 -20.44 23.41 -16.74
CA ILE A 201 -21.01 22.06 -16.80
C ILE A 201 -22.55 22.10 -16.75
N GLN A 202 -23.15 23.04 -16.02
CA GLN A 202 -24.61 23.21 -15.97
C GLN A 202 -25.18 23.66 -17.33
N GLU A 203 -24.51 24.57 -18.02
CA GLU A 203 -24.94 25.10 -19.32
C GLU A 203 -24.88 24.06 -20.46
N LEU A 204 -24.00 23.06 -20.33
CA LEU A 204 -23.86 21.93 -21.27
C LEU A 204 -24.90 20.83 -21.03
N GLN A 205 -25.48 20.75 -19.83
CA GLN A 205 -26.54 19.80 -19.49
C GLN A 205 -27.92 20.34 -19.92
N ASP A 206 -28.19 21.64 -19.76
CA ASP A 206 -29.47 22.25 -20.19
C ASP A 206 -29.65 22.31 -21.72
N ARG A 207 -28.56 22.41 -22.49
CA ARG A 207 -28.60 22.35 -23.96
C ARG A 207 -28.85 20.96 -24.54
N ARG A 208 -28.63 19.87 -23.77
CA ARG A 208 -28.99 18.51 -24.19
C ARG A 208 -30.46 18.19 -23.94
N VAL A 209 -31.05 18.73 -22.88
CA VAL A 209 -32.46 18.48 -22.52
C VAL A 209 -33.43 19.18 -23.48
N THR A 210 -33.06 20.34 -24.02
CA THR A 210 -33.91 21.09 -24.98
C THR A 210 -33.90 20.53 -26.41
N ARG A 211 -32.97 19.62 -26.75
CA ARG A 211 -32.87 19.00 -28.09
C ARG A 211 -33.56 17.65 -28.22
N SER A 212 -34.13 17.12 -27.13
CA SER A 212 -34.84 15.83 -27.09
C SER A 212 -36.38 15.98 -27.02
N LYS A 213 -36.92 17.19 -27.18
CA LYS A 213 -38.37 17.46 -27.17
C LYS A 213 -38.86 18.29 -28.38
N ARG A 214 -38.30 18.05 -29.56
CA ARG A 214 -38.91 18.45 -30.85
C ARG A 214 -38.88 17.27 -31.80
#